data_AF-A0A536HXF5-F1
#
_entry.id   AF-A0A536HXF5-F1
#
_cell.length_a   1.000
_cell.length_b   1.000
_cell.length_c   1.000
_cell.angle_alpha   90.00
_cell.angle_beta   90.00
_cell.angle_gamma   90.00
#
_symmetry.space_group_name_H-M   'P 1'
#
loop_
_entity.id
_entity.type
_entity.pdbx_description
1 polymer ?
#
loop_
_entity_poly.entity_id
_entity_poly.type
_entity_poly.pdbx_seq_one_letter_code
_entity_poly.pdbx_strand_id
1 'polypeptide(L)'
;MSFRSRLWTERTWSTGYCLRDSSTHGAPTSSTARSSCCSSCFSLLRSSARSSSPRRWPSPGSYWAEVRERVQQTVRFVVAREGDTRHAERTAAVLRELGADEELVLAGLLHDRGKPSRTRLWHRVAGVLLARLAPGLRKRLARGESTFALYLDHAHRGAAQAQIEGRSPRVVRLIARHHESPRDEDEHLLARADREALP
;
A
#
# COMPACT_ATOMS: atom_id res chain seq x y z
N MET A 1 -23.28 -45.30 16.97
CA MET A 1 -24.31 -45.53 15.93
C MET A 1 -24.20 -44.40 14.89
N SER A 2 -24.10 -44.80 13.61
CA SER A 2 -24.25 -44.05 12.33
C SER A 2 -23.65 -42.64 12.20
N PHE A 3 -22.56 -42.39 11.47
CA PHE A 3 -22.36 -42.55 10.01
C PHE A 3 -23.42 -41.82 9.15
N ARG A 4 -23.02 -40.72 8.49
CA ARG A 4 -23.44 -40.41 7.11
C ARG A 4 -22.59 -39.33 6.46
N SER A 5 -21.62 -39.81 5.71
CA SER A 5 -20.96 -39.17 4.59
C SER A 5 -21.95 -38.75 3.49
N ARG A 6 -21.69 -37.65 2.79
CA ARG A 6 -22.09 -37.46 1.38
C ARG A 6 -20.95 -36.81 0.61
N LEU A 7 -20.27 -37.66 -0.14
CA LEU A 7 -19.49 -37.32 -1.34
C LEU A 7 -20.45 -37.23 -2.55
N TRP A 8 -19.90 -36.74 -3.66
CA TRP A 8 -20.44 -36.64 -5.03
C TRP A 8 -21.21 -35.34 -5.31
N THR A 9 -20.75 -34.46 -6.20
CA THR A 9 -20.64 -34.78 -7.63
C THR A 9 -19.59 -33.94 -8.37
N GLU A 10 -18.95 -34.64 -9.29
CA GLU A 10 -17.97 -34.21 -10.28
C GLU A 10 -18.56 -33.19 -11.27
N ARG A 11 -17.73 -32.28 -11.78
CA ARG A 11 -17.96 -31.64 -13.07
C ARG A 11 -16.65 -31.55 -13.83
N THR A 12 -16.51 -32.49 -14.75
CA THR A 12 -15.44 -32.64 -15.73
C THR A 12 -15.57 -31.57 -16.81
N TRP A 13 -14.46 -30.94 -17.18
CA TRP A 13 -14.25 -30.34 -18.50
C TRP A 13 -12.89 -30.81 -19.02
N SER A 14 -12.95 -31.81 -19.90
CA SER A 14 -11.98 -32.06 -20.98
C SER A 14 -11.91 -30.79 -21.87
N THR A 15 -10.88 -30.41 -22.61
CA THR A 15 -9.82 -31.11 -23.34
C THR A 15 -8.87 -30.01 -23.87
N GLY A 16 -7.58 -30.29 -24.07
CA GLY A 16 -6.75 -29.42 -24.92
C GLY A 16 -5.25 -29.42 -24.66
N TYR A 17 -4.62 -30.59 -24.64
CA TYR A 17 -3.17 -30.70 -24.80
C TYR A 17 -2.83 -30.81 -26.30
N CYS A 18 -1.94 -29.95 -26.80
CA CYS A 18 -1.12 -30.23 -27.98
C CYS A 18 0.34 -29.91 -27.64
N LEU A 19 1.11 -30.94 -27.33
CA LEU A 19 2.56 -30.96 -27.53
C LEU A 19 2.86 -31.12 -29.03
N ARG A 20 3.89 -30.44 -29.53
CA ARG A 20 4.73 -31.01 -30.59
C ARG A 20 6.16 -30.46 -30.58
N ASP A 21 7.06 -31.38 -30.93
CA ASP A 21 8.51 -31.43 -30.79
C ASP A 21 9.37 -30.45 -31.62
N SER A 22 10.46 -30.03 -30.98
CA SER A 22 11.90 -30.14 -31.28
C SER A 22 12.46 -30.52 -32.69
N SER A 23 13.57 -29.83 -33.03
CA SER A 23 14.75 -30.25 -33.86
C SER A 23 14.63 -30.11 -35.39
N THR A 24 15.59 -29.65 -36.22
CA THR A 24 17.07 -29.42 -36.14
C THR A 24 17.60 -28.71 -37.41
N HIS A 25 18.72 -27.98 -37.27
CA HIS A 25 19.86 -27.69 -38.20
C HIS A 25 19.70 -27.26 -39.68
N GLY A 26 20.46 -26.21 -40.06
CA GLY A 26 21.11 -26.10 -41.37
C GLY A 26 21.19 -24.70 -42.02
N ALA A 27 22.38 -24.11 -42.07
CA ALA A 27 22.85 -23.07 -43.02
C ALA A 27 24.26 -23.51 -43.51
N PRO A 28 24.95 -22.89 -44.51
CA PRO A 28 24.68 -21.74 -45.40
C PRO A 28 24.82 -22.15 -46.91
N THR A 29 24.68 -21.34 -47.99
CA THR A 29 25.54 -20.22 -48.50
C THR A 29 24.95 -19.58 -49.79
N SER A 30 25.05 -18.24 -49.89
CA SER A 30 25.26 -17.32 -51.06
C SER A 30 24.73 -17.63 -52.49
N SER A 31 23.93 -16.72 -53.07
CA SER A 31 24.38 -15.64 -54.00
C SER A 31 23.23 -15.03 -54.85
N THR A 32 23.23 -13.69 -54.92
CA THR A 32 22.74 -12.80 -56.01
C THR A 32 21.36 -12.98 -56.66
N ALA A 33 20.46 -12.01 -56.45
CA ALA A 33 19.76 -11.31 -57.55
C ALA A 33 19.19 -9.97 -57.07
N ARG A 34 19.31 -8.96 -57.94
CA ARG A 34 18.94 -7.56 -57.74
C ARG A 34 17.44 -7.31 -57.96
N SER A 35 16.97 -6.23 -57.33
CA SER A 35 15.98 -5.26 -57.80
C SER A 35 14.62 -5.76 -58.33
N SER A 36 13.54 -5.41 -57.63
CA SER A 36 12.58 -4.43 -58.16
C SER A 36 11.58 -4.00 -57.10
N CYS A 37 11.09 -2.77 -57.26
CA CYS A 37 10.20 -2.01 -56.41
C CYS A 37 8.87 -2.72 -56.09
N CYS A 38 8.38 -2.54 -54.86
CA CYS A 38 6.97 -2.31 -54.60
C CYS A 38 6.79 -1.53 -53.30
N SER A 39 6.24 -0.32 -53.44
CA SER A 39 5.82 0.56 -52.36
C SER A 39 4.54 0.03 -51.71
N SER A 40 4.62 -0.49 -50.48
CA SER A 40 3.51 -0.47 -49.51
C SER A 40 3.89 -1.06 -48.16
N CYS A 41 3.29 -0.51 -47.11
CA CYS A 41 3.29 -0.97 -45.71
C CYS A 41 4.52 -0.61 -44.86
N PHE A 42 4.75 0.70 -44.71
CA PHE A 42 5.47 1.26 -43.58
C PHE A 42 4.52 1.38 -42.37
N SER A 43 5.02 1.00 -41.19
CA SER A 43 4.48 1.31 -39.84
C SER A 43 3.41 0.38 -39.22
N LEU A 44 3.87 -0.80 -38.81
CA LEU A 44 3.53 -1.35 -37.49
C LEU A 44 4.22 -0.51 -36.41
N LEU A 45 3.45 0.28 -35.64
CA LEU A 45 3.75 0.73 -34.26
C LEU A 45 2.61 1.65 -33.79
N ARG A 46 1.43 1.08 -33.52
CA ARG A 46 0.43 1.74 -32.67
C ARG A 46 0.86 1.55 -31.22
N SER A 47 1.79 2.40 -30.78
CA SER A 47 2.04 2.63 -29.37
C SER A 47 0.75 3.13 -28.73
N SER A 48 0.16 2.30 -27.87
CA SER A 48 -0.86 2.71 -26.92
C SER A 48 -0.22 3.67 -25.91
N ALA A 49 -0.07 4.93 -26.31
CA ALA A 49 0.24 6.03 -25.40
C ALA A 49 -0.95 6.16 -24.44
N ARG A 50 -0.86 5.45 -23.32
CA ARG A 50 -1.73 5.62 -22.16
C ARG A 50 -1.54 7.08 -21.73
N SER A 51 -2.52 7.91 -22.08
CA SER A 51 -2.64 9.30 -21.67
C SER A 51 -2.43 9.37 -20.16
N SER A 52 -1.21 9.74 -19.78
CA SER A 52 -0.87 10.06 -18.41
C SER A 52 -1.50 11.42 -18.17
N SER A 53 -2.73 11.41 -17.67
CA SER A 53 -3.40 12.63 -17.24
C SER A 53 -2.44 13.39 -16.32
N PRO A 54 -2.09 14.66 -16.61
CA PRO A 54 -1.18 15.41 -15.77
C PRO A 54 -1.81 15.49 -14.38
N ARG A 55 -1.03 15.16 -13.34
CA ARG A 55 -1.44 15.35 -11.94
C ARG A 55 -1.86 16.81 -11.81
N ARG A 56 -3.17 17.04 -11.71
CA ARG A 56 -3.75 18.36 -11.50
C ARG A 56 -3.30 18.80 -10.12
N TRP A 57 -2.34 19.71 -10.07
CA TRP A 57 -1.87 20.27 -8.81
C TRP A 57 -3.05 21.00 -8.15
N PRO A 58 -3.35 20.72 -6.87
CA PRO A 58 -4.37 21.46 -6.15
C PRO A 58 -3.99 22.94 -6.14
N SER A 59 -4.95 23.82 -6.39
CA SER A 59 -4.74 25.26 -6.33
C SER A 59 -4.25 25.66 -4.93
N PRO A 60 -3.41 26.69 -4.78
CA PRO A 60 -2.79 27.06 -3.49
C PRO A 60 -3.78 27.18 -2.34
N GLY A 61 -5.02 27.63 -2.61
CA GLY A 61 -6.11 27.69 -1.63
C GLY A 61 -6.63 26.33 -1.14
N SER A 62 -6.72 25.32 -2.03
CA SER A 62 -7.14 23.96 -1.68
C SER A 62 -6.07 23.19 -0.89
N TYR A 63 -4.78 23.48 -1.13
CA TYR A 63 -3.67 22.85 -0.41
C TYR A 63 -3.68 23.21 1.09
N TRP A 64 -3.82 24.49 1.41
CA TRP A 64 -3.89 24.96 2.80
C TRP A 64 -5.21 24.62 3.49
N ALA A 65 -6.28 24.33 2.73
CA ALA A 65 -7.52 23.79 3.29
C ALA A 65 -7.34 22.34 3.76
N GLU A 66 -6.77 21.47 2.91
CA GLU A 66 -6.48 20.06 3.25
C GLU A 66 -5.54 19.97 4.47
N VAL A 67 -4.48 20.79 4.52
CA VAL A 67 -3.56 20.81 5.67
C VAL A 67 -4.26 21.26 6.95
N ARG A 68 -5.10 22.31 6.88
CA ARG A 68 -5.84 22.80 8.05
C ARG A 68 -6.85 21.77 8.55
N GLU A 69 -7.57 21.11 7.65
CA GLU A 69 -8.50 20.05 7.99
C GLU A 69 -7.79 18.88 8.68
N ARG A 70 -6.65 18.44 8.13
CA ARG A 70 -5.80 17.40 8.73
C ARG A 70 -5.33 17.77 10.14
N VAL A 71 -4.91 19.02 10.34
CA VAL A 71 -4.48 19.54 11.64
C VAL A 71 -5.65 19.62 12.61
N GLN A 72 -6.81 20.13 12.18
CA GLN A 72 -8.01 20.21 13.00
C GLN A 72 -8.52 18.83 13.42
N GLN A 73 -8.55 17.86 12.50
CA GLN A 73 -8.86 16.45 12.78
C GLN A 73 -7.90 15.88 13.84
N THR A 74 -6.59 16.10 13.65
CA THR A 74 -5.57 15.67 14.62
C THR A 74 -5.76 16.31 16.00
N VAL A 75 -6.07 17.61 16.06
CA VAL A 75 -6.27 18.34 17.33
C VAL A 75 -7.51 17.86 18.07
N ARG A 76 -8.64 17.68 17.38
CA ARG A 76 -9.91 17.23 18.00
C ARG A 76 -9.78 15.85 18.63
N PHE A 77 -9.02 14.97 18.00
CA PHE A 77 -8.83 13.60 18.45
C PHE A 77 -7.87 13.47 19.66
N VAL A 78 -6.84 14.31 19.73
CA VAL A 78 -5.74 14.20 20.71
C VAL A 78 -6.11 14.66 22.13
N VAL A 79 -7.24 15.33 22.32
CA VAL A 79 -7.69 15.74 23.66
C VAL A 79 -8.03 14.53 24.56
N ALA A 80 -8.25 13.33 24.00
CA ALA A 80 -8.45 12.10 24.78
C ALA A 80 -7.16 11.27 24.90
N ARG A 81 -6.72 10.97 26.13
CA ARG A 81 -5.56 10.08 26.40
C ARG A 81 -5.78 8.63 25.93
N GLU A 82 -7.04 8.18 25.77
CA GLU A 82 -7.39 6.89 25.16
C GLU A 82 -7.60 6.95 23.63
N GLY A 83 -7.32 8.09 22.99
CA GLY A 83 -7.57 8.28 21.55
C GLY A 83 -6.94 7.18 20.70
N ASP A 84 -5.63 6.93 20.83
CA ASP A 84 -4.90 6.00 19.97
C ASP A 84 -5.45 4.55 20.05
N THR A 85 -5.85 4.09 21.23
CA THR A 85 -6.42 2.73 21.38
C THR A 85 -7.81 2.65 20.75
N ARG A 86 -8.69 3.62 21.02
CA ARG A 86 -10.03 3.65 20.43
C ARG A 86 -9.97 3.80 18.90
N HIS A 87 -9.00 4.55 18.41
CA HIS A 87 -8.73 4.69 16.98
C HIS A 87 -8.28 3.39 16.36
N ALA A 88 -7.31 2.70 16.95
CA ALA A 88 -6.88 1.40 16.46
C ALA A 88 -8.03 0.37 16.45
N GLU A 89 -8.86 0.35 17.49
CA GLU A 89 -10.07 -0.49 17.56
C GLU A 89 -11.08 -0.12 16.47
N ARG A 90 -11.29 1.18 16.23
CA ARG A 90 -12.22 1.66 15.20
C ARG A 90 -11.70 1.40 13.78
N THR A 91 -10.40 1.58 13.53
CA THR A 91 -9.74 1.18 12.28
C THR A 91 -9.94 -0.31 12.03
N ALA A 92 -9.74 -1.16 13.04
CA ALA A 92 -9.98 -2.59 12.92
C ALA A 92 -11.47 -2.92 12.66
N ALA A 93 -12.41 -2.18 13.26
CA ALA A 93 -13.83 -2.34 12.99
C ALA A 93 -14.19 -1.98 11.54
N VAL A 94 -13.72 -0.82 11.05
CA VAL A 94 -13.93 -0.38 9.67
C VAL A 94 -13.32 -1.38 8.67
N LEU A 95 -12.13 -1.92 8.95
CA LEU A 95 -11.52 -2.94 8.09
C LEU A 95 -12.39 -4.21 8.00
N ARG A 96 -12.98 -4.66 9.11
CA ARG A 96 -13.92 -5.80 9.10
C ARG A 96 -15.18 -5.49 8.29
N GLU A 97 -15.73 -4.30 8.43
CA GLU A 97 -16.91 -3.85 7.66
C GLU A 97 -16.61 -3.79 6.15
N LEU A 98 -15.37 -3.44 5.78
CA LEU A 98 -14.89 -3.45 4.39
C LEU A 98 -14.55 -4.85 3.86
N GLY A 99 -14.70 -5.91 4.68
CA GLY A 99 -14.43 -7.29 4.28
C GLY A 99 -12.94 -7.65 4.22
N ALA A 100 -12.09 -6.91 4.94
CA ALA A 100 -10.67 -7.22 5.05
C ALA A 100 -10.42 -8.57 5.73
N ASP A 101 -9.33 -9.24 5.37
CA ASP A 101 -8.87 -10.44 6.07
C ASP A 101 -8.29 -10.11 7.46
N GLU A 102 -8.10 -11.15 8.27
CA GLU A 102 -7.67 -11.02 9.66
C GLU A 102 -6.25 -10.43 9.80
N GLU A 103 -5.36 -10.65 8.83
CA GLU A 103 -4.01 -10.05 8.90
C GLU A 103 -4.07 -8.54 8.70
N LEU A 104 -4.90 -8.07 7.77
CA LEU A 104 -5.08 -6.65 7.52
C LEU A 104 -5.79 -5.96 8.70
N VAL A 105 -6.81 -6.61 9.27
CA VAL A 105 -7.47 -6.15 10.51
C VAL A 105 -6.48 -6.07 11.66
N LEU A 106 -5.63 -7.10 11.83
CA LEU A 106 -4.59 -7.12 12.85
C LEU A 106 -3.56 -6.00 12.62
N ALA A 107 -3.15 -5.76 11.38
CA ALA A 107 -2.28 -4.64 11.04
C ALA A 107 -2.93 -3.30 11.44
N GLY A 108 -4.23 -3.12 11.17
CA GLY A 108 -5.02 -1.96 11.61
C GLY A 108 -5.03 -1.78 13.13
N LEU A 109 -5.13 -2.85 13.91
CA LEU A 109 -5.09 -2.78 15.37
C LEU A 109 -3.69 -2.43 15.91
N LEU A 110 -2.64 -2.79 15.19
CA LEU A 110 -1.25 -2.69 15.63
C LEU A 110 -0.51 -1.45 15.11
N HIS A 111 -0.98 -0.82 14.03
CA HIS A 111 -0.18 0.13 13.24
C HIS A 111 0.40 1.29 14.06
N ASP A 112 -0.32 1.73 15.10
CA ASP A 112 0.05 2.85 15.94
C ASP A 112 0.76 2.47 17.26
N ARG A 113 0.95 1.18 17.56
CA ARG A 113 1.54 0.72 18.84
C ARG A 113 2.97 1.20 19.08
N GLY A 114 3.69 1.58 18.02
CA GLY A 114 5.04 2.13 18.14
C GLY A 114 5.11 3.56 18.71
N LYS A 115 3.97 4.25 18.90
CA LYS A 115 3.94 5.64 19.38
C LYS A 115 4.48 5.76 20.82
N PRO A 116 5.38 6.71 21.10
CA PRO A 116 5.83 6.95 22.47
C PRO A 116 4.70 7.39 23.40
N SER A 117 4.65 6.87 24.62
CA SER A 117 3.65 7.26 25.63
C SER A 117 3.69 8.74 26.03
N ARG A 118 4.82 9.42 25.81
CA ARG A 118 5.02 10.85 26.06
C ARG A 118 4.73 11.76 24.85
N THR A 119 4.02 11.24 23.84
CA THR A 119 3.68 12.01 22.63
C THR A 119 2.69 13.14 22.92
N ARG A 120 3.19 14.38 22.99
CA ARG A 120 2.39 15.62 23.04
C ARG A 120 1.70 15.96 21.71
N LEU A 121 0.63 16.76 21.77
CA LEU A 121 -0.11 17.26 20.61
C LEU A 121 0.79 17.93 19.55
N TRP A 122 1.73 18.76 19.98
CA TRP A 122 2.61 19.47 19.03
C TRP A 122 3.47 18.50 18.21
N HIS A 123 3.87 17.33 18.75
CA HIS A 123 4.61 16.32 17.98
C HIS A 123 3.76 15.80 16.82
N ARG A 124 2.45 15.63 17.04
CA ARG A 124 1.53 15.16 16.01
C ARG A 124 1.32 16.21 14.93
N VAL A 125 1.06 17.45 15.33
CA VAL A 125 0.92 18.59 14.41
C VAL A 125 2.21 18.80 13.60
N ALA A 126 3.36 18.82 14.26
CA ALA A 126 4.66 18.95 13.60
C ALA A 126 4.94 17.77 12.66
N GLY A 127 4.56 16.55 13.03
CA GLY A 127 4.68 15.37 12.17
C GLY A 127 3.84 15.45 10.90
N VAL A 128 2.60 15.94 10.99
CA VAL A 128 1.72 16.19 9.84
C VAL A 128 2.32 17.27 8.93
N LEU A 129 2.77 18.39 9.50
CA LEU A 129 3.39 19.47 8.74
C LEU A 129 4.67 19.01 8.02
N LEU A 130 5.55 18.29 8.71
CA LEU A 130 6.79 17.76 8.11
C LEU A 130 6.52 16.74 7.00
N ALA A 131 5.49 15.90 7.15
CA ALA A 131 5.11 14.94 6.10
C ALA A 131 4.76 15.64 4.78
N ARG A 132 4.13 16.81 4.87
CA ARG A 132 3.61 17.55 3.71
C ARG A 132 4.59 18.57 3.14
N LEU A 133 5.37 19.24 4.00
CA LEU A 133 6.25 20.35 3.61
C LEU A 133 7.69 19.91 3.38
N ALA A 134 8.19 18.92 4.12
CA ALA A 134 9.61 18.56 4.11
C ALA A 134 9.85 17.07 4.42
N PRO A 135 9.45 16.14 3.54
CA PRO A 135 9.60 14.69 3.78
C PRO A 135 11.07 14.26 3.93
N GLY A 136 12.02 14.95 3.27
CA GLY A 136 13.45 14.72 3.46
C GLY A 136 13.93 15.08 4.87
N LEU A 137 13.42 16.19 5.44
CA LEU A 137 13.75 16.60 6.80
C LEU A 137 13.14 15.64 7.82
N ARG A 138 11.91 15.15 7.60
CA ARG A 138 11.28 14.12 8.42
C ARG A 138 12.18 12.89 8.58
N LYS A 139 12.70 12.34 7.47
CA LYS A 139 13.61 11.18 7.48
C LYS A 139 14.91 11.46 8.23
N ARG A 140 15.41 12.71 8.20
CA ARG A 140 16.61 13.09 8.95
C ARG A 140 16.33 13.17 10.45
N LEU A 141 15.21 13.76 10.85
CA LEU A 141 14.82 13.91 12.24
C LEU A 141 14.43 12.57 12.91
N ALA A 142 13.87 11.63 12.16
CA ALA A 142 13.52 10.29 12.65
C ALA A 142 14.73 9.48 13.14
N ARG A 143 15.97 9.85 12.79
CA ARG A 143 17.21 9.17 13.21
C ARG A 143 17.72 9.54 14.61
N GLY A 144 17.03 10.44 15.32
CA GLY A 144 17.43 10.87 16.66
C GLY A 144 16.77 10.07 17.79
N GLU A 145 17.19 10.35 19.02
CA GLU A 145 16.66 9.72 20.24
C GLU A 145 15.60 10.58 20.98
N SER A 146 15.29 11.77 20.46
CA SER A 146 14.27 12.63 21.06
C SER A 146 12.88 12.00 20.98
N THR A 147 11.97 12.32 21.90
CA THR A 147 10.56 11.86 21.83
C THR A 147 9.91 12.18 20.48
N PHE A 148 10.28 13.31 19.86
CA PHE A 148 9.79 13.66 18.54
C PHE A 148 10.36 12.75 17.44
N ALA A 149 11.65 12.43 17.50
CA ALA A 149 12.28 11.50 16.56
C ALA A 149 11.66 10.10 16.66
N LEU A 150 11.47 9.61 17.89
CA LEU A 150 10.77 8.36 18.17
C LEU A 150 9.32 8.37 17.66
N TYR A 151 8.64 9.51 17.79
CA TYR A 151 7.33 9.71 17.19
C TYR A 151 7.40 9.69 15.66
N LEU A 152 8.42 10.23 15.01
CA LEU A 152 8.52 10.19 13.54
C LEU A 152 8.82 8.78 13.01
N ASP A 153 9.51 7.95 13.78
CA ASP A 153 9.94 6.58 13.46
C ASP A 153 8.96 5.49 13.94
N HIS A 154 7.82 5.86 14.54
CA HIS A 154 6.95 4.90 15.22
C HIS A 154 6.42 3.76 14.34
N ALA A 155 6.26 3.98 13.03
CA ALA A 155 5.86 2.93 12.09
C ALA A 155 6.91 1.81 12.02
N HIS A 156 8.20 2.15 11.92
CA HIS A 156 9.29 1.17 11.91
C HIS A 156 9.43 0.49 13.27
N ARG A 157 9.31 1.23 14.37
CA ARG A 157 9.36 0.65 15.72
C ARG A 157 8.20 -0.31 15.99
N GLY A 158 6.98 0.06 15.58
CA GLY A 158 5.81 -0.80 15.68
C GLY A 158 5.95 -2.07 14.84
N ALA A 159 6.52 -1.96 13.64
CA ALA A 159 6.80 -3.10 12.78
C ALA A 159 7.87 -4.03 13.39
N ALA A 160 8.94 -3.47 13.95
CA ALA A 160 9.97 -4.24 14.64
C ALA A 160 9.39 -4.99 15.86
N GLN A 161 8.51 -4.34 16.63
CA GLN A 161 7.81 -4.99 17.74
C GLN A 161 6.90 -6.14 17.26
N ALA A 162 6.12 -5.91 16.19
CA ALA A 162 5.30 -6.95 15.58
C ALA A 162 6.15 -8.13 15.08
N GLN A 163 7.34 -7.87 14.52
CA GLN A 163 8.25 -8.92 14.11
C GLN A 163 8.76 -9.75 15.30
N ILE A 164 9.13 -9.09 16.41
CA ILE A 164 9.56 -9.78 17.65
C ILE A 164 8.43 -10.64 18.22
N GLU A 165 7.18 -10.20 18.09
CA GLU A 165 5.99 -10.98 18.48
C GLU A 165 5.64 -12.13 17.51
N GLY A 166 6.44 -12.34 16.46
CA GLY A 166 6.21 -13.40 15.48
C GLY A 166 5.04 -13.15 14.54
N ARG A 167 4.66 -11.88 14.31
CA ARG A 167 3.64 -11.53 13.32
C ARG A 167 4.14 -11.82 11.92
N SER A 168 3.21 -12.05 11.00
CA SER A 168 3.54 -12.40 9.62
C SER A 168 4.27 -11.25 8.90
N PRO A 169 5.09 -11.55 7.86
CA PRO A 169 5.78 -10.53 7.07
C PRO A 169 4.82 -9.50 6.45
N ARG A 170 3.58 -9.91 6.13
CA ARG A 170 2.55 -9.03 5.59
C ARG A 170 2.11 -8.00 6.63
N VAL A 171 1.79 -8.41 7.86
CA VAL A 171 1.43 -7.50 8.96
C VAL A 171 2.57 -6.52 9.25
N VAL A 172 3.81 -7.03 9.36
CA VAL A 172 5.00 -6.19 9.62
C VAL A 172 5.19 -5.14 8.52
N ARG A 173 5.03 -5.51 7.24
CA ARG A 173 5.13 -4.59 6.11
C ARG A 173 4.07 -3.50 6.17
N LEU A 174 2.82 -3.86 6.43
CA LEU A 174 1.70 -2.92 6.51
C LEU A 174 1.91 -1.90 7.63
N ILE A 175 2.34 -2.36 8.81
CA ILE A 175 2.68 -1.47 9.93
C ILE A 175 3.87 -0.56 9.56
N ALA A 176 4.92 -1.08 8.92
CA ALA A 176 6.09 -0.26 8.58
C ALA A 176 5.77 0.88 7.60
N ARG A 177 4.80 0.68 6.70
CA ARG A 177 4.53 1.56 5.56
C ARG A 177 3.28 2.42 5.69
N HIS A 178 2.53 2.35 6.80
CA HIS A 178 1.23 3.05 6.92
C HIS A 178 1.27 4.59 6.82
N HIS A 179 2.44 5.23 6.95
CA HIS A 179 2.61 6.68 6.67
C HIS A 179 3.04 7.01 5.25
N GLU A 180 3.47 6.00 4.48
CA GLU A 180 3.87 6.20 3.10
C GLU A 180 2.66 6.29 2.19
N SER A 181 2.87 6.74 0.95
CA SER A 181 1.86 6.61 -0.09
C SER A 181 1.57 5.13 -0.33
N PRO A 182 0.30 4.68 -0.23
CA PRO A 182 -0.07 3.32 -0.53
C PRO A 182 0.36 2.88 -1.93
N ARG A 183 0.80 1.63 -2.05
CA ARG A 183 1.26 1.02 -3.30
C ARG A 183 0.40 -0.16 -3.76
N ASP A 184 -0.29 -0.81 -2.83
CA ASP A 184 -1.14 -1.97 -3.09
C ASP A 184 -2.52 -1.80 -2.43
N GLU A 185 -3.43 -2.73 -2.74
CA GLU A 185 -4.82 -2.67 -2.26
C GLU A 185 -4.91 -2.73 -0.73
N ASP A 186 -4.08 -3.56 -0.08
CA ASP A 186 -4.05 -3.67 1.38
C ASP A 186 -3.64 -2.34 2.03
N GLU A 187 -2.58 -1.71 1.52
CA GLU A 187 -2.12 -0.39 1.98
C GLU A 187 -3.18 0.68 1.74
N HIS A 188 -3.93 0.60 0.62
CA HIS A 188 -5.02 1.52 0.32
C HIS A 188 -6.19 1.35 1.28
N LEU A 189 -6.58 0.11 1.56
CA LEU A 189 -7.67 -0.22 2.46
C LEU A 189 -7.34 0.18 3.90
N LEU A 190 -6.12 -0.09 4.36
CA LEU A 190 -5.62 0.35 5.66
C LEU A 190 -5.65 1.88 5.78
N ALA A 191 -5.10 2.60 4.79
CA ALA A 191 -5.09 4.06 4.80
C ALA A 191 -6.51 4.67 4.70
N ARG A 192 -7.45 3.98 4.06
CA ARG A 192 -8.87 4.38 4.02
C ARG A 192 -9.51 4.20 5.40
N ALA A 193 -9.42 3.01 5.97
CA ALA A 193 -10.00 2.70 7.28
C ALA A 193 -9.43 3.61 8.38
N ASP A 194 -8.13 3.88 8.36
CA ASP A 194 -7.46 4.82 9.27
C ASP A 194 -8.05 6.24 9.19
N ARG A 195 -8.41 6.71 8.00
CA ARG A 195 -9.06 8.02 7.84
C ARG A 195 -10.52 8.01 8.29
N GLU A 196 -11.25 6.94 8.02
CA GLU A 196 -12.67 6.78 8.41
C GLU A 196 -12.84 6.53 9.92
N ALA A 197 -11.80 6.02 10.59
CA ALA A 197 -11.77 5.84 12.03
C ALA A 197 -11.68 7.17 12.82
N LEU A 198 -11.28 8.26 12.16
CA LEU A 198 -11.31 9.60 12.72
C LEU A 198 -12.76 10.14 12.70
N PRO A 199 -13.28 10.67 13.82
CA PRO A 199 -14.63 11.23 13.90
C PRO A 199 -14.81 12.53 13.10
#